data_AF-A0A850IIW6-F1
#
_entry.id   AF-A0A850IIW6-F1
#
_cell.length_a   1.000
_cell.length_b   1.000
_cell.length_c   1.000
_cell.angle_alpha   90.00
_cell.angle_beta   90.00
_cell.angle_gamma   90.00
#
_symmetry.space_group_name_H-M   'P 1'
#
loop_
_entity.id
_entity.type
_entity.pdbx_description
1 polymer ?
#
loop_
_entity_poly.entity_id
_entity_poly.type
_entity_poly.pdbx_seq_one_letter_code
_entity_poly.pdbx_strand_id
1 'polypeptide(L)'
;MSLVATLICNPDNPALDSTIVDGARAVLPQAQPAHWLFDGVAVDIPFGAQDNLQGDRHAIEQRLRELRGDLPIDIVVQPVGFRRKKLFLADMDSTMIGQECIDELADLVGMKAHVAAITERAMRGEIEFEPALRERVALLKDLPASVVDEVLAKRITLTPGGRELVATMRAHGAYTCLVSGGFTLFTRAVAAKIGFQENRANELVVRDGKFTGEVKEPILGRAAKLATLVDLMESFDLDDIDSVVVGDGANDLAMIQAAGLGVAYHAKPAVAAAAAARIDHGDLTALLYAQGYRRDEFVEA
;
A
#
# COMPACT_ATOMS: atom_id res chain seq x y z
N MET A 1 11.04 -26.00 3.46
CA MET A 1 10.16 -25.26 2.52
C MET A 1 11.03 -24.31 1.70
N SER A 2 10.64 -23.96 0.47
CA SER A 2 11.42 -23.03 -0.37
C SER A 2 10.94 -21.59 -0.17
N LEU A 3 11.89 -20.69 0.03
CA LEU A 3 11.68 -19.25 0.08
C LEU A 3 12.18 -18.62 -1.23
N VAL A 4 11.77 -17.39 -1.47
CA VAL A 4 12.28 -16.54 -2.54
C VAL A 4 12.65 -15.19 -1.96
N ALA A 5 13.81 -14.67 -2.37
CA ALA A 5 14.16 -13.28 -2.20
C ALA A 5 13.90 -12.57 -3.53
N THR A 6 12.97 -11.61 -3.53
CA THR A 6 12.69 -10.75 -4.68
C THR A 6 13.38 -9.42 -4.45
N LEU A 7 14.36 -9.10 -5.29
CA LEU A 7 15.01 -7.79 -5.31
C LEU A 7 14.29 -6.93 -6.34
N ILE A 8 13.92 -5.71 -5.97
CA ILE A 8 13.08 -4.81 -6.77
C ILE A 8 13.67 -3.41 -6.71
N CYS A 9 13.72 -2.67 -7.81
CA CYS A 9 14.03 -1.24 -7.79
C CYS A 9 12.97 -0.47 -8.57
N ASN A 10 13.06 0.85 -8.56
CA ASN A 10 12.13 1.69 -9.30
C ASN A 10 12.31 1.48 -10.82
N PRO A 11 11.24 1.17 -11.58
CA PRO A 11 11.35 0.96 -13.03
C PRO A 11 11.85 2.19 -13.79
N ASP A 12 11.65 3.40 -13.28
CA ASP A 12 12.18 4.64 -13.89
C ASP A 12 13.69 4.81 -13.64
N ASN A 13 14.26 4.05 -12.70
CA ASN A 13 15.69 4.04 -12.41
C ASN A 13 16.21 2.61 -12.16
N PRO A 14 16.29 1.76 -13.21
CA PRO A 14 16.77 0.39 -13.11
C PRO A 14 18.18 0.34 -12.50
N ALA A 15 18.34 -0.45 -11.45
CA ALA A 15 19.55 -0.50 -10.64
C ALA A 15 20.10 -1.90 -10.42
N LEU A 16 19.41 -2.96 -10.86
CA LEU A 16 19.88 -4.34 -10.70
C LEU A 16 20.78 -4.75 -11.85
N ASP A 17 21.88 -5.43 -11.53
CA ASP A 17 22.78 -6.05 -12.49
C ASP A 17 23.22 -7.45 -12.01
N SER A 18 24.02 -8.14 -12.82
CA SER A 18 24.54 -9.46 -12.46
C SER A 18 25.40 -9.45 -11.19
N THR A 19 26.12 -8.36 -10.92
CA THR A 19 27.01 -8.23 -9.75
C THR A 19 26.19 -8.22 -8.46
N ILE A 20 25.12 -7.43 -8.43
CA ILE A 20 24.19 -7.34 -7.30
C ILE A 20 23.50 -8.69 -7.09
N VAL A 21 23.04 -9.32 -8.16
CA VAL A 21 22.37 -10.63 -8.10
C VAL A 21 23.31 -11.70 -7.57
N ASP A 22 24.54 -11.77 -8.07
CA ASP A 22 25.51 -12.77 -7.60
C ASP A 22 25.94 -12.53 -6.16
N GLY A 23 26.06 -11.26 -5.73
CA GLY A 23 26.27 -10.90 -4.33
C GLY A 23 25.13 -11.39 -3.43
N ALA A 24 23.88 -11.13 -3.82
CA ALA A 24 22.70 -11.59 -3.08
C ALA A 24 22.62 -13.13 -3.01
N ARG A 25 22.92 -13.82 -4.11
CA ARG A 25 22.97 -15.29 -4.15
C ARG A 25 24.02 -15.87 -3.22
N ALA A 26 25.18 -15.22 -3.08
CA ALA A 26 26.28 -15.70 -2.25
C ALA A 26 25.94 -15.72 -0.74
N VAL A 27 24.97 -14.92 -0.28
CA VAL A 27 24.54 -14.89 1.12
C VAL A 27 23.31 -15.76 1.41
N LEU A 28 22.64 -16.26 0.37
CA LEU A 28 21.44 -17.08 0.47
C LEU A 28 21.77 -18.58 0.62
N PRO A 29 21.16 -19.28 1.59
CA PRO A 29 21.41 -20.70 1.80
C PRO A 29 20.80 -21.53 0.66
N GLN A 30 21.63 -22.36 0.02
CA GLN A 30 21.21 -23.21 -1.10
C GLN A 30 20.49 -22.40 -2.21
N ALA A 31 21.05 -21.24 -2.55
CA ALA A 31 20.53 -20.37 -3.59
C ALA A 31 20.41 -21.12 -4.94
N GLN A 32 19.24 -21.02 -5.55
CA GLN A 32 18.96 -21.54 -6.89
C GLN A 32 19.33 -20.49 -7.95
N PRO A 33 19.23 -20.81 -9.25
CA PRO A 33 19.37 -19.81 -10.30
C PRO A 33 18.39 -18.65 -10.12
N ALA A 34 18.86 -17.42 -10.35
CA ALA A 34 18.01 -16.24 -10.33
C ALA A 34 17.12 -16.20 -11.58
N HIS A 35 15.93 -15.64 -11.43
CA HIS A 35 14.93 -15.49 -12.49
C HIS A 35 14.53 -14.03 -12.61
N TRP A 36 14.89 -13.38 -13.72
CA TRP A 36 14.49 -12.01 -14.00
C TRP A 36 12.99 -11.93 -14.28
N LEU A 37 12.29 -11.12 -13.47
CA LEU A 37 10.89 -10.76 -13.67
C LEU A 37 10.77 -9.57 -14.61
N PHE A 38 11.72 -8.64 -14.50
CA PHE A 38 11.94 -7.54 -15.43
C PHE A 38 13.43 -7.18 -15.42
N ASP A 39 14.07 -7.22 -16.58
CA ASP A 39 15.52 -6.99 -16.70
C ASP A 39 15.93 -5.64 -16.10
N GLY A 40 16.95 -5.66 -15.25
CA GLY A 40 17.43 -4.48 -14.52
C GLY A 40 16.52 -3.95 -13.40
N VAL A 41 15.29 -4.45 -13.26
CA VAL A 41 14.27 -3.89 -12.34
C VAL A 41 13.87 -4.84 -11.24
N ALA A 42 13.57 -6.11 -11.56
CA ALA A 42 13.11 -7.09 -10.60
C ALA A 42 13.61 -8.51 -10.89
N VAL A 43 14.09 -9.19 -9.86
CA VAL A 43 14.64 -10.54 -9.96
C VAL A 43 14.26 -11.38 -8.74
N ASP A 44 13.84 -12.61 -9.01
CA ASP A 44 13.60 -13.64 -8.00
C ASP A 44 14.85 -14.50 -7.81
N ILE A 45 15.19 -14.77 -6.55
CA ILE A 45 16.25 -15.70 -6.18
C ILE A 45 15.66 -16.74 -5.22
N PRO A 46 15.22 -17.92 -5.72
CA PRO A 46 14.73 -18.99 -4.86
C PRO A 46 15.86 -19.59 -4.03
N PHE A 47 15.56 -20.00 -2.80
CA PHE A 47 16.55 -20.59 -1.89
C PHE A 47 15.89 -21.54 -0.88
N GLY A 48 16.69 -22.35 -0.19
CA GLY A 48 16.22 -23.32 0.80
C GLY A 48 16.15 -22.70 2.19
N ALA A 49 15.03 -22.86 2.90
CA ALA A 49 14.95 -22.51 4.33
C ALA A 49 15.30 -23.69 5.24
N GLN A 50 15.80 -23.38 6.44
CA GLN A 50 15.97 -24.35 7.52
C GLN A 50 14.64 -24.51 8.29
N ASP A 51 14.68 -25.09 9.49
CA ASP A 51 13.49 -25.53 10.23
C ASP A 51 12.61 -24.36 10.73
N ASN A 52 13.15 -23.15 10.96
CA ASN A 52 12.39 -21.98 11.45
C ASN A 52 12.16 -20.92 10.36
N LEU A 53 11.11 -21.10 9.55
CA LEU A 53 10.81 -20.24 8.41
C LEU A 53 10.69 -18.75 8.74
N GLN A 54 10.03 -18.37 9.85
CA GLN A 54 9.80 -16.96 10.16
C GLN A 54 11.08 -16.27 10.64
N GLY A 55 11.86 -16.94 11.51
CA GLY A 55 13.17 -16.46 11.92
C GLY A 55 14.14 -16.35 10.75
N ASP A 56 14.14 -17.37 9.88
CA ASP A 56 14.97 -17.41 8.67
C ASP A 56 14.64 -16.27 7.73
N ARG A 57 13.35 -15.97 7.50
CA ARG A 57 12.93 -14.85 6.62
C ARG A 57 13.51 -13.52 7.09
N HIS A 58 13.31 -13.16 8.36
CA HIS A 58 13.75 -11.88 8.89
C HIS A 58 15.27 -11.75 8.90
N ALA A 59 15.99 -12.81 9.33
CA ALA A 59 17.45 -12.81 9.34
C ALA A 59 18.05 -12.70 7.93
N ILE A 60 17.47 -13.40 6.95
CA ILE A 60 17.90 -13.33 5.55
C ILE A 60 17.60 -11.97 4.93
N GLU A 61 16.40 -11.42 5.18
CA GLU A 61 16.05 -10.07 4.70
C GLU A 61 17.03 -9.03 5.25
N GLN A 62 17.33 -9.09 6.55
CA GLN A 62 18.30 -8.18 7.18
C GLN A 62 19.68 -8.30 6.54
N ARG A 63 20.19 -9.52 6.33
CA ARG A 63 21.50 -9.75 5.71
C ARG A 63 21.56 -9.23 4.26
N LEU A 64 20.49 -9.42 3.50
CA LEU A 64 20.38 -8.88 2.14
C LEU A 64 20.35 -7.35 2.16
N ARG A 65 19.65 -6.73 3.12
CA ARG A 65 19.62 -5.27 3.29
C ARG A 65 20.97 -4.70 3.68
N GLU A 66 21.71 -5.38 4.55
CA GLU A 66 23.08 -5.01 4.91
C GLU A 66 24.01 -5.08 3.70
N LEU A 67 23.91 -6.13 2.89
CA LEU A 67 24.69 -6.29 1.66
C LEU A 67 24.34 -5.23 0.60
N ARG A 68 23.05 -4.94 0.45
CA ARG A 68 22.55 -3.90 -0.45
C ARG A 68 23.13 -2.52 -0.11
N GLY A 69 23.32 -2.22 1.18
CA GLY A 69 23.72 -0.89 1.64
C GLY A 69 22.72 0.18 1.22
N ASP A 70 23.24 1.26 0.62
CA ASP A 70 22.48 2.44 0.20
C ASP A 70 21.90 2.34 -1.23
N LEU A 71 22.07 1.18 -1.90
CA LEU A 71 21.47 0.99 -3.22
C LEU A 71 19.93 1.07 -3.12
N PRO A 72 19.25 1.73 -4.08
CA PRO A 72 17.80 1.94 -4.06
C PRO A 72 17.04 0.67 -4.49
N ILE A 73 17.21 -0.40 -3.73
CA ILE A 73 16.66 -1.73 -3.99
C ILE A 73 15.83 -2.19 -2.80
N ASP A 74 14.58 -2.53 -3.05
CA ASP A 74 13.70 -3.19 -2.11
C ASP A 74 13.93 -4.70 -2.13
N ILE A 75 13.74 -5.32 -0.97
CA ILE A 75 13.96 -6.75 -0.77
C ILE A 75 12.72 -7.32 -0.09
N VAL A 76 12.10 -8.32 -0.71
CA VAL A 76 10.98 -9.07 -0.15
C VAL A 76 11.37 -10.53 -0.02
N VAL A 77 11.28 -11.08 1.19
CA VAL A 77 11.58 -12.50 1.46
C VAL A 77 10.31 -13.22 1.92
N GLN A 78 9.86 -14.22 1.16
CA GLN A 78 8.62 -14.92 1.44
C GLN A 78 8.61 -16.36 0.90
N PRO A 79 7.64 -17.21 1.30
CA PRO A 79 7.43 -18.51 0.68
C PRO A 79 7.16 -18.40 -0.82
N VAL A 80 7.66 -19.37 -1.59
CA VAL A 80 7.38 -19.46 -3.04
C VAL A 80 5.90 -19.80 -3.29
N GLY A 81 5.32 -20.66 -2.44
CA GLY A 81 3.93 -21.09 -2.55
C GLY A 81 2.95 -19.98 -2.16
N PHE A 82 1.79 -19.94 -2.82
CA PHE A 82 0.66 -19.04 -2.51
C PHE A 82 1.01 -17.54 -2.54
N ARG A 83 2.06 -17.15 -3.27
CA ARG A 83 2.45 -15.73 -3.37
C ARG A 83 1.57 -14.89 -4.30
N ARG A 84 0.85 -15.50 -5.27
CA ARG A 84 -0.17 -14.80 -6.07
C ARG A 84 -1.47 -14.70 -5.26
N LYS A 85 -1.82 -13.48 -4.86
CA LYS A 85 -2.95 -13.20 -3.98
C LYS A 85 -4.23 -12.99 -4.77
N LYS A 86 -5.36 -13.36 -4.16
CA LYS A 86 -6.71 -13.28 -4.72
C LYS A 86 -7.52 -12.11 -4.15
N LEU A 87 -7.05 -11.49 -3.07
CA LEU A 87 -7.67 -10.31 -2.47
C LEU A 87 -6.61 -9.21 -2.31
N PHE A 88 -6.93 -8.00 -2.78
CA PHE A 88 -6.09 -6.82 -2.63
C PHE A 88 -6.86 -5.70 -1.95
N LEU A 89 -6.33 -5.21 -0.83
CA LEU A 89 -6.79 -3.96 -0.22
C LEU A 89 -5.67 -2.92 -0.22
N ALA A 90 -6.03 -1.67 -0.47
CA ALA A 90 -5.09 -0.55 -0.42
C ALA A 90 -5.66 0.63 0.36
N ASP A 91 -4.81 1.33 1.10
CA ASP A 91 -5.13 2.72 1.49
C ASP A 91 -5.14 3.63 0.26
N MET A 92 -5.83 4.77 0.35
CA MET A 92 -5.86 5.78 -0.69
C MET A 92 -4.77 6.82 -0.49
N ASP A 93 -4.92 7.66 0.54
CA ASP A 93 -4.03 8.80 0.82
C ASP A 93 -2.62 8.30 1.10
N SER A 94 -1.61 9.01 0.61
CA SER A 94 -0.18 8.65 0.72
C SER A 94 0.21 7.23 0.25
N THR A 95 -0.69 6.52 -0.45
CA THR A 95 -0.50 5.15 -0.94
C THR A 95 -0.86 5.05 -2.42
N MET A 96 -2.16 5.04 -2.78
CA MET A 96 -2.61 5.01 -4.18
C MET A 96 -2.62 6.40 -4.83
N ILE A 97 -2.59 7.46 -4.01
CA ILE A 97 -2.35 8.84 -4.43
C ILE A 97 -1.24 9.45 -3.55
N GLY A 98 -0.53 10.44 -4.08
CA GLY A 98 0.59 11.07 -3.36
C GLY A 98 0.20 12.18 -2.38
N GLN A 99 -1.09 12.48 -2.22
CA GLN A 99 -1.60 13.59 -1.42
C GLN A 99 -2.49 13.07 -0.28
N GLU A 100 -2.71 13.94 0.71
CA GLU A 100 -3.76 13.80 1.73
C GLU A 100 -4.98 14.62 1.29
N CYS A 101 -6.08 13.97 0.92
CA CYS A 101 -7.26 14.67 0.39
C CYS A 101 -7.82 15.75 1.33
N ILE A 102 -7.77 15.53 2.63
CA ILE A 102 -8.27 16.50 3.62
C ILE A 102 -7.38 17.75 3.72
N ASP A 103 -6.07 17.59 3.57
CA ASP A 103 -5.11 18.70 3.59
C ASP A 103 -5.29 19.58 2.34
N GLU A 104 -5.58 18.97 1.19
CA GLU A 104 -5.87 19.68 -0.06
C GLU A 104 -7.19 20.45 -0.01
N LEU A 105 -8.20 19.95 0.72
CA LEU A 105 -9.42 20.71 1.00
C LEU A 105 -9.15 21.88 1.96
N ALA A 106 -8.36 21.63 3.01
CA ALA A 106 -8.01 22.64 4.01
C ALA A 106 -7.21 23.81 3.43
N ASP A 107 -6.44 23.56 2.38
CA ASP A 107 -5.71 24.61 1.66
C ASP A 107 -6.63 25.67 1.03
N LEU A 108 -7.82 25.26 0.57
CA LEU A 108 -8.80 26.17 -0.03
C LEU A 108 -9.36 27.19 0.98
N VAL A 109 -9.23 26.91 2.27
CA VAL A 109 -9.61 27.80 3.37
C VAL A 109 -8.40 28.36 4.13
N GLY A 110 -7.18 28.16 3.61
CA GLY A 110 -5.95 28.67 4.21
C GLY A 110 -5.52 27.95 5.50
N MET A 111 -6.04 26.75 5.75
CA MET A 111 -5.79 25.97 6.97
C MET A 111 -4.89 24.73 6.76
N LYS A 112 -4.27 24.58 5.57
CA LYS A 112 -3.44 23.41 5.22
C LYS A 112 -2.43 23.05 6.30
N ALA A 113 -1.62 24.02 6.74
CA ALA A 113 -0.57 23.78 7.73
C ALA A 113 -1.12 23.29 9.07
N HIS A 114 -2.29 23.77 9.47
CA HIS A 114 -2.92 23.36 10.72
C HIS A 114 -3.48 21.94 10.63
N VAL A 115 -4.18 21.63 9.53
CA VAL A 115 -4.75 20.30 9.29
C VAL A 115 -3.65 19.25 9.11
N ALA A 116 -2.61 19.56 8.33
CA ALA A 116 -1.47 18.67 8.12
C ALA A 116 -0.77 18.30 9.44
N ALA A 117 -0.61 19.26 10.36
CA ALA A 117 -0.01 18.99 11.67
C ALA A 117 -0.87 18.04 12.53
N ILE A 118 -2.19 18.10 12.43
CA ILE A 118 -3.09 17.14 13.10
C ILE A 118 -2.99 15.77 12.41
N THR A 119 -3.01 15.74 11.08
CA THR A 119 -2.88 14.52 10.26
C THR A 119 -1.59 13.76 10.59
N GLU A 120 -0.44 14.45 10.62
CA GLU A 120 0.86 13.84 10.91
C GLU A 120 0.92 13.20 12.30
N ARG A 121 0.38 13.87 13.32
CA ARG A 121 0.31 13.35 14.70
C ARG A 121 -0.59 12.12 14.78
N ALA A 122 -1.74 12.13 14.09
CA ALA A 122 -2.64 10.98 14.04
C ALA A 122 -1.99 9.79 13.32
N MET A 123 -1.32 10.01 12.19
CA MET A 123 -0.61 8.95 11.44
C MET A 123 0.58 8.36 12.21
N ARG A 124 1.22 9.14 13.09
CA ARG A 124 2.26 8.67 14.03
C ARG A 124 1.69 7.93 15.24
N GLY A 125 0.37 7.94 15.44
CA GLY A 125 -0.28 7.37 16.62
C GLY A 125 -0.11 8.19 17.90
N GLU A 126 0.21 9.49 17.79
CA GLU A 126 0.33 10.40 18.94
C GLU A 126 -1.05 10.85 19.47
N ILE A 127 -2.08 10.80 18.63
CA ILE A 127 -3.47 11.11 18.97
C ILE A 127 -4.42 10.09 18.33
N GLU A 128 -5.59 9.92 18.93
CA GLU A 128 -6.65 9.04 18.41
C GLU A 128 -7.20 9.54 17.06
N PHE A 129 -7.47 8.61 16.14
CA PHE A 129 -7.85 8.92 14.77
C PHE A 129 -9.23 9.59 14.66
N GLU A 130 -10.25 9.06 15.33
CA GLU A 130 -11.63 9.52 15.20
C GLU A 130 -11.81 10.95 15.74
N PRO A 131 -11.29 11.32 16.93
CA PRO A 131 -11.31 12.71 17.39
C PRO A 131 -10.54 13.65 16.43
N ALA A 132 -9.35 13.24 15.97
CA ALA A 132 -8.53 14.02 15.05
C ALA A 132 -9.22 14.23 13.69
N LEU A 133 -9.96 13.24 13.19
CA LEU A 133 -10.77 13.39 11.98
C LEU A 133 -11.91 14.39 12.18
N ARG A 134 -12.66 14.29 13.28
CA ARG A 134 -13.76 15.24 13.56
C ARG A 134 -13.24 16.68 13.66
N GLU A 135 -12.11 16.89 14.33
CA GLU A 135 -11.47 18.20 14.43
C GLU A 135 -11.12 18.77 13.05
N ARG A 136 -10.44 17.98 12.20
CA ARG A 136 -10.08 18.41 10.85
C ARG A 136 -11.30 18.67 9.96
N VAL A 137 -12.33 17.83 10.05
CA VAL A 137 -13.57 17.99 9.26
C VAL A 137 -14.35 19.24 9.67
N ALA A 138 -14.36 19.59 10.96
CA ALA A 138 -15.03 20.79 11.44
C ALA A 138 -14.48 22.09 10.80
N LEU A 139 -13.19 22.10 10.46
CA LEU A 139 -12.52 23.21 9.79
C LEU A 139 -12.98 23.42 8.33
N LEU A 140 -13.63 22.43 7.73
CA LEU A 140 -14.13 22.46 6.35
C LEU A 140 -15.57 22.98 6.24
N LYS A 141 -16.18 23.38 7.37
CA LYS A 141 -17.57 23.86 7.39
C LYS A 141 -17.78 25.02 6.41
N ASP A 142 -18.95 25.03 5.77
CA ASP A 142 -19.40 26.02 4.78
C ASP A 142 -18.67 26.02 3.43
N LEU A 143 -17.62 25.21 3.27
CA LEU A 143 -16.95 25.01 1.99
C LEU A 143 -17.90 24.29 0.99
N PRO A 144 -18.06 24.77 -0.26
CA PRO A 144 -18.90 24.12 -1.25
C PRO A 144 -18.42 22.72 -1.58
N ALA A 145 -19.31 21.73 -1.62
CA ALA A 145 -18.93 20.34 -1.94
C ALA A 145 -18.38 20.18 -3.36
N SER A 146 -18.71 21.11 -4.26
CA SER A 146 -18.22 21.17 -5.65
C SER A 146 -16.72 21.39 -5.77
N VAL A 147 -16.04 21.85 -4.72
CA VAL A 147 -14.57 22.00 -4.76
C VAL A 147 -13.84 20.65 -4.85
N VAL A 148 -14.51 19.54 -4.49
CA VAL A 148 -13.90 18.20 -4.56
C VAL A 148 -13.49 17.86 -5.98
N ASP A 149 -14.32 18.19 -6.98
CA ASP A 149 -14.00 17.95 -8.39
C ASP A 149 -12.77 18.76 -8.82
N GLU A 150 -12.63 19.99 -8.33
CA GLU A 150 -11.46 20.82 -8.58
C GLU A 150 -10.20 20.22 -7.97
N VAL A 151 -10.26 19.77 -6.71
CA VAL A 151 -9.13 19.11 -6.03
C VAL A 151 -8.73 17.84 -6.78
N LEU A 152 -9.70 16.98 -7.12
CA LEU A 152 -9.48 15.74 -7.86
C LEU A 152 -8.86 15.94 -9.25
N ALA A 153 -9.17 17.07 -9.90
CA ALA A 153 -8.67 17.39 -11.23
C ALA A 153 -7.30 18.06 -11.22
N LYS A 154 -7.04 18.94 -10.25
CA LYS A 154 -5.85 19.81 -10.25
C LYS A 154 -4.75 19.41 -9.29
N ARG A 155 -5.09 18.66 -8.22
CA ARG A 155 -4.18 18.43 -7.09
C ARG A 155 -3.87 16.95 -6.85
N ILE A 156 -4.80 16.05 -7.20
CA ILE A 156 -4.64 14.62 -6.96
C ILE A 156 -3.88 13.94 -8.10
N THR A 157 -2.75 13.34 -7.76
CA THR A 157 -1.88 12.56 -8.65
C THR A 157 -1.87 11.10 -8.19
N LEU A 158 -2.09 10.18 -9.14
CA LEU A 158 -2.02 8.74 -8.87
C LEU A 158 -0.57 8.33 -8.63
N THR A 159 -0.36 7.44 -7.66
CA THR A 159 0.96 6.85 -7.43
C THR A 159 1.33 5.96 -8.63
N PRO A 160 2.58 6.05 -9.15
CA PRO A 160 3.04 5.23 -10.26
C PRO A 160 2.85 3.73 -10.01
N GLY A 161 2.52 2.99 -11.06
CA GLY A 161 2.22 1.56 -11.00
C GLY A 161 0.84 1.19 -10.45
N GLY A 162 0.09 2.10 -9.82
CA GLY A 162 -1.18 1.76 -9.16
C GLY A 162 -2.26 1.23 -10.10
N ARG A 163 -2.37 1.80 -11.31
CA ARG A 163 -3.30 1.32 -12.34
C ARG A 163 -2.92 -0.07 -12.86
N GLU A 164 -1.65 -0.28 -13.17
CA GLU A 164 -1.12 -1.56 -13.66
C GLU A 164 -1.26 -2.65 -12.61
N LEU A 165 -0.98 -2.35 -11.33
CA LEU A 165 -1.19 -3.25 -10.20
C LEU A 165 -2.64 -3.76 -10.15
N VAL A 166 -3.60 -2.84 -10.11
CA VAL A 166 -5.03 -3.20 -10.00
C VAL A 166 -5.51 -3.92 -11.25
N ALA A 167 -5.16 -3.43 -12.46
CA ALA A 167 -5.56 -4.06 -13.71
C ALA A 167 -5.02 -5.49 -13.83
N THR A 168 -3.74 -5.69 -13.52
CA THR A 168 -3.09 -7.01 -13.56
C THR A 168 -3.72 -7.96 -12.54
N MET A 169 -3.85 -7.54 -11.28
CA MET A 169 -4.46 -8.38 -10.25
C MET A 169 -5.89 -8.80 -10.63
N ARG A 170 -6.69 -7.89 -11.16
CA ARG A 170 -8.06 -8.18 -11.62
C ARG A 170 -8.09 -9.15 -12.80
N ALA A 171 -7.22 -8.97 -13.79
CA ALA A 171 -7.12 -9.87 -14.94
C ALA A 171 -6.76 -11.30 -14.52
N HIS A 172 -6.05 -11.44 -13.40
CA HIS A 172 -5.69 -12.72 -12.78
C HIS A 172 -6.68 -13.18 -11.70
N GLY A 173 -7.89 -12.60 -11.66
CA GLY A 173 -9.01 -13.08 -10.85
C GLY A 173 -9.05 -12.56 -9.41
N ALA A 174 -8.22 -11.58 -9.05
CA ALA A 174 -8.27 -10.98 -7.72
C ALA A 174 -9.44 -9.99 -7.56
N TYR A 175 -9.98 -9.93 -6.34
CA TYR A 175 -10.87 -8.87 -5.92
C TYR A 175 -10.08 -7.71 -5.32
N THR A 176 -10.38 -6.48 -5.72
CA THR A 176 -9.62 -5.29 -5.32
C THR A 176 -10.53 -4.26 -4.64
N CYS A 177 -10.14 -3.80 -3.44
CA CYS A 177 -10.88 -2.84 -2.66
C CYS A 177 -9.98 -1.68 -2.19
N LEU A 178 -10.43 -0.44 -2.41
CA LEU A 178 -9.79 0.76 -1.88
C LEU A 178 -10.42 1.12 -0.52
N VAL A 179 -9.68 0.98 0.59
CA VAL A 179 -10.18 1.24 1.94
C VAL A 179 -9.45 2.42 2.57
N SER A 180 -10.18 3.51 2.86
CA SER A 180 -9.54 4.75 3.29
C SER A 180 -10.21 5.36 4.51
N GLY A 181 -9.39 5.99 5.36
CA GLY A 181 -9.88 6.89 6.41
C GLY A 181 -10.28 8.27 5.89
N GLY A 182 -10.03 8.55 4.60
CA GLY A 182 -10.50 9.73 3.88
C GLY A 182 -11.98 9.65 3.54
N PHE A 183 -12.40 10.26 2.43
CA PHE A 183 -13.83 10.48 2.14
C PHE A 183 -14.32 9.83 0.86
N THR A 184 -15.56 9.35 0.87
CA THR A 184 -16.24 8.69 -0.26
C THR A 184 -16.30 9.54 -1.52
N LEU A 185 -16.34 10.87 -1.39
CA LEU A 185 -16.30 11.79 -2.53
C LEU A 185 -14.99 11.67 -3.32
N PHE A 186 -13.86 11.37 -2.65
CA PHE A 186 -12.57 11.13 -3.28
C PHE A 186 -12.38 9.66 -3.67
N THR A 187 -12.64 8.73 -2.73
CA THR A 187 -12.36 7.30 -2.99
C THR A 187 -13.16 6.77 -4.17
N ARG A 188 -14.40 7.23 -4.40
CA ARG A 188 -15.17 6.83 -5.59
C ARG A 188 -14.49 7.22 -6.89
N ALA A 189 -14.00 8.46 -6.97
CA ALA A 189 -13.33 8.97 -8.15
C ALA A 189 -11.96 8.29 -8.37
N VAL A 190 -11.17 8.13 -7.29
CA VAL A 190 -9.87 7.46 -7.35
C VAL A 190 -10.02 5.98 -7.68
N ALA A 191 -10.96 5.27 -7.04
CA ALA A 191 -11.27 3.88 -7.33
C ALA A 191 -11.66 3.67 -8.79
N ALA A 192 -12.51 4.53 -9.34
CA ALA A 192 -12.90 4.48 -10.75
C ALA A 192 -11.73 4.76 -11.70
N LYS A 193 -10.89 5.76 -11.40
CA LYS A 193 -9.69 6.09 -12.21
C LYS A 193 -8.67 4.95 -12.22
N ILE A 194 -8.49 4.26 -11.09
CA ILE A 194 -7.50 3.18 -10.96
C ILE A 194 -8.07 1.84 -11.45
N GLY A 195 -9.37 1.62 -11.29
CA GLY A 195 -10.06 0.39 -11.67
C GLY A 195 -10.34 -0.56 -10.51
N PHE A 196 -10.47 -0.09 -9.27
CA PHE A 196 -10.86 -0.94 -8.14
C PHE A 196 -12.30 -1.47 -8.29
N GLN A 197 -12.59 -2.68 -7.78
CA GLN A 197 -13.97 -3.21 -7.75
C GLN A 197 -14.83 -2.50 -6.69
N GLU A 198 -14.22 -2.17 -5.55
CA GLU A 198 -14.93 -1.63 -4.39
C GLU A 198 -14.14 -0.50 -3.74
N ASN A 199 -14.85 0.38 -3.04
CA ASN A 199 -14.23 1.34 -2.13
C ASN A 199 -15.05 1.55 -0.87
N ARG A 200 -14.38 1.75 0.27
CA ARG A 200 -15.00 2.07 1.57
C ARG A 200 -14.25 3.23 2.23
N ALA A 201 -14.99 4.24 2.66
CA ALA A 201 -14.45 5.47 3.25
C ALA A 201 -15.46 6.19 4.14
N ASN A 202 -15.01 7.25 4.81
CA ASN A 202 -15.88 8.12 5.58
C ASN A 202 -16.78 8.98 4.69
N GLU A 203 -17.93 9.42 5.21
CA GLU A 203 -18.87 10.27 4.48
C GLU A 203 -18.91 11.66 5.13
N LEU A 204 -18.51 12.69 4.37
CA LEU A 204 -18.71 14.09 4.76
C LEU A 204 -20.20 14.44 4.64
N VAL A 205 -20.76 15.05 5.67
CA VAL A 205 -22.15 15.48 5.65
C VAL A 205 -22.26 16.77 4.83
N VAL A 206 -23.09 16.73 3.78
CA VAL A 206 -23.37 17.86 2.89
C VAL A 206 -24.82 18.31 3.08
N ARG A 207 -25.03 19.61 3.26
CA ARG A 207 -26.36 20.25 3.27
C ARG A 207 -26.33 21.50 2.41
N ASP A 208 -27.34 21.69 1.58
CA ASP A 208 -27.45 22.84 0.66
C ASP A 208 -26.19 23.05 -0.21
N GLY A 209 -25.56 21.94 -0.62
CA GLY A 209 -24.35 21.95 -1.46
C GLY A 209 -23.05 22.33 -0.72
N LYS A 210 -23.05 22.41 0.61
CA LYS A 210 -21.88 22.76 1.44
C LYS A 210 -21.60 21.71 2.51
N PHE A 211 -20.34 21.59 2.92
CA PHE A 211 -19.98 20.75 4.05
C PHE A 211 -20.50 21.33 5.36
N THR A 212 -21.10 20.50 6.21
CA THR A 212 -21.60 20.94 7.53
C THR A 212 -20.49 21.02 8.58
N GLY A 213 -19.31 20.47 8.29
CA GLY A 213 -18.24 20.25 9.26
C GLY A 213 -18.43 18.97 10.09
N GLU A 214 -19.32 18.07 9.68
CA GLU A 214 -19.58 16.80 10.34
C GLU A 214 -19.20 15.62 9.43
N VAL A 215 -18.73 14.54 10.05
CA VAL A 215 -18.50 13.24 9.42
C VAL A 215 -19.57 12.26 9.92
N LYS A 216 -20.11 11.44 9.02
CA LYS A 216 -21.13 10.45 9.36
C LYS A 216 -20.54 9.31 10.19
N GLU A 217 -21.28 8.89 11.19
CA GLU A 217 -20.93 7.72 12.00
C GLU A 217 -21.48 6.42 11.37
N PRO A 218 -20.81 5.27 11.58
CA PRO A 218 -19.53 5.13 12.27
C PRO A 218 -18.33 5.59 11.41
N ILE A 219 -17.35 6.23 12.05
CA ILE A 219 -16.09 6.58 11.38
C ILE A 219 -15.28 5.32 11.06
N LEU A 220 -14.87 5.20 9.80
CA LEU A 220 -13.92 4.23 9.29
C LEU A 220 -12.50 4.60 9.76
N GLY A 221 -12.16 4.13 10.96
CA GLY A 221 -10.80 4.19 11.53
C GLY A 221 -10.02 2.88 11.35
N ARG A 222 -8.96 2.71 12.15
CA ARG A 222 -8.06 1.53 12.10
C ARG A 222 -8.80 0.20 12.23
N ALA A 223 -9.73 0.11 13.17
CA ALA A 223 -10.51 -1.12 13.40
C ALA A 223 -11.42 -1.44 12.21
N ALA A 224 -11.97 -0.42 11.55
CA ALA A 224 -12.85 -0.60 10.41
C ALA A 224 -12.10 -1.04 9.14
N LYS A 225 -10.83 -0.62 8.96
CA LYS A 225 -9.96 -1.14 7.89
C LYS A 225 -9.69 -2.64 8.06
N LEU A 226 -9.35 -3.08 9.27
CA LEU A 226 -9.20 -4.51 9.57
C LEU A 226 -10.52 -5.27 9.39
N ALA A 227 -11.63 -4.72 9.88
CA ALA A 227 -12.94 -5.33 9.71
C ALA A 227 -13.31 -5.49 8.22
N THR A 228 -12.91 -4.54 7.37
CA THR A 228 -13.09 -4.63 5.91
C THR A 228 -12.30 -5.78 5.30
N LEU A 229 -11.04 -5.98 5.73
CA LEU A 229 -10.25 -7.14 5.29
C LEU A 229 -10.94 -8.45 5.67
N VAL A 230 -11.35 -8.59 6.93
CA VAL A 230 -12.02 -9.79 7.45
C VAL A 230 -13.33 -10.06 6.71
N ASP A 231 -14.18 -9.05 6.57
CA ASP A 231 -15.47 -9.14 5.86
C ASP A 231 -15.30 -9.58 4.40
N LEU A 232 -14.30 -9.06 3.69
CA LEU A 232 -14.03 -9.46 2.31
C LEU A 232 -13.44 -10.87 2.23
N MET A 233 -12.54 -11.25 3.14
CA MET A 233 -12.03 -12.64 3.20
C MET A 233 -13.17 -13.64 3.41
N GLU A 234 -14.06 -13.37 4.37
CA GLU A 234 -15.26 -14.19 4.62
C GLU A 234 -16.21 -14.23 3.41
N SER A 235 -16.45 -13.09 2.77
CA SER A 235 -17.36 -12.99 1.61
C SER A 235 -16.88 -13.77 0.39
N PHE A 236 -15.58 -13.96 0.24
CA PHE A 236 -14.96 -14.65 -0.89
C PHE A 236 -14.41 -16.06 -0.54
N ASP A 237 -14.65 -16.55 0.68
CA ASP A 237 -14.13 -17.84 1.18
C ASP A 237 -12.59 -17.93 1.02
N LEU A 238 -11.91 -16.87 1.47
CA LEU A 238 -10.45 -16.72 1.40
C LEU A 238 -9.83 -16.73 2.79
N ASP A 239 -8.63 -17.29 2.88
CA ASP A 239 -7.79 -17.23 4.07
C ASP A 239 -6.83 -16.02 4.02
N ASP A 240 -6.18 -15.71 5.14
CA ASP A 240 -5.18 -14.66 5.24
C ASP A 240 -4.11 -14.77 4.14
N ILE A 241 -3.62 -15.99 3.88
CA ILE A 241 -2.60 -16.31 2.87
C ILE A 241 -3.00 -15.87 1.45
N ASP A 242 -4.28 -15.70 1.15
CA ASP A 242 -4.79 -15.25 -0.15
C ASP A 242 -4.85 -13.72 -0.30
N SER A 243 -4.51 -12.95 0.74
CA SER A 243 -4.60 -11.48 0.73
C SER A 243 -3.24 -10.78 0.60
N VAL A 244 -3.26 -9.64 -0.09
CA VAL A 244 -2.21 -8.60 -0.05
C VAL A 244 -2.84 -7.28 0.38
N VAL A 245 -2.16 -6.58 1.27
CA VAL A 245 -2.59 -5.27 1.77
C VAL A 245 -1.45 -4.29 1.67
N VAL A 246 -1.75 -3.04 1.29
CA VAL A 246 -0.76 -1.96 1.22
C VAL A 246 -1.24 -0.70 1.92
N GLY A 247 -0.33 -0.06 2.65
CA GLY A 247 -0.55 1.22 3.32
C GLY A 247 0.76 1.84 3.82
N ASP A 248 0.70 3.07 4.29
CA ASP A 248 1.86 3.85 4.72
C ASP A 248 1.83 4.22 6.22
N GLY A 249 0.63 4.23 6.82
CA GLY A 249 0.35 4.83 8.12
C GLY A 249 -0.02 3.86 9.25
N ALA A 250 0.01 4.34 10.50
CA ALA A 250 -0.33 3.52 11.67
C ALA A 250 -1.81 3.09 11.71
N ASN A 251 -2.69 3.81 11.00
CA ASN A 251 -4.09 3.45 10.75
C ASN A 251 -4.22 2.16 9.93
N ASP A 252 -3.22 1.79 9.12
CA ASP A 252 -3.22 0.60 8.28
C ASP A 252 -2.62 -0.62 8.98
N LEU A 253 -1.85 -0.39 10.04
CA LEU A 253 -1.02 -1.40 10.67
C LEU A 253 -1.81 -2.68 11.05
N ALA A 254 -3.05 -2.52 11.52
CA ALA A 254 -3.89 -3.67 11.87
C ALA A 254 -4.24 -4.54 10.65
N MET A 255 -4.61 -3.95 9.51
CA MET A 255 -4.89 -4.72 8.28
C MET A 255 -3.62 -5.26 7.63
N ILE A 256 -2.51 -4.50 7.69
CA ILE A 256 -1.20 -4.95 7.20
C ILE A 256 -0.75 -6.21 7.95
N GLN A 257 -0.85 -6.22 9.28
CA GLN A 257 -0.42 -7.36 10.09
C GLN A 257 -1.30 -8.60 9.94
N ALA A 258 -2.58 -8.41 9.61
CA ALA A 258 -3.54 -9.50 9.43
C ALA A 258 -3.49 -10.15 8.04
N ALA A 259 -2.89 -9.48 7.05
CA ALA A 259 -2.82 -9.97 5.67
C ALA A 259 -1.70 -11.00 5.46
N GLY A 260 -1.91 -11.93 4.53
CA GLY A 260 -0.89 -12.91 4.14
C GLY A 260 0.35 -12.27 3.51
N LEU A 261 0.18 -11.13 2.85
CA LEU A 261 1.26 -10.22 2.46
C LEU A 261 0.88 -8.77 2.81
N GLY A 262 1.21 -8.34 4.03
CA GLY A 262 1.14 -6.95 4.43
C GLY A 262 2.37 -6.15 3.97
N VAL A 263 2.14 -5.10 3.19
CA VAL A 263 3.19 -4.26 2.59
C VAL A 263 3.15 -2.85 3.16
N ALA A 264 4.26 -2.41 3.73
CA ALA A 264 4.52 -1.02 4.03
C ALA A 264 5.06 -0.32 2.77
N TYR A 265 4.32 0.64 2.23
CA TYR A 265 4.72 1.38 1.04
C TYR A 265 5.13 2.81 1.41
N HIS A 266 6.39 3.16 1.17
CA HIS A 266 6.97 4.48 1.48
C HIS A 266 6.60 4.96 2.90
N ALA A 267 6.52 3.99 3.82
CA ALA A 267 5.78 4.10 5.06
C ALA A 267 6.58 4.76 6.18
N LYS A 268 5.88 5.18 7.25
CA LYS A 268 6.55 5.66 8.47
C LYS A 268 7.35 4.52 9.14
N PRO A 269 8.46 4.81 9.86
CA PRO A 269 9.35 3.78 10.42
C PRO A 269 8.66 2.71 11.28
N ALA A 270 7.63 3.08 12.06
CA ALA A 270 6.89 2.13 12.89
C ALA A 270 6.10 1.11 12.07
N VAL A 271 5.51 1.54 10.94
CA VAL A 271 4.75 0.67 10.03
C VAL A 271 5.71 -0.19 9.23
N ALA A 272 6.77 0.41 8.70
CA ALA A 272 7.85 -0.26 7.98
C ALA A 272 8.50 -1.39 8.79
N ALA A 273 8.68 -1.20 10.10
CA ALA A 273 9.26 -2.22 10.98
C ALA A 273 8.31 -3.38 11.31
N ALA A 274 7.01 -3.19 11.15
CA ALA A 274 5.99 -4.16 11.55
C ALA A 274 5.35 -4.91 10.37
N ALA A 275 5.54 -4.44 9.14
CA ALA A 275 5.04 -5.08 7.93
C ALA A 275 5.86 -6.31 7.51
N ALA A 276 5.22 -7.25 6.82
CA ALA A 276 5.87 -8.46 6.31
C ALA A 276 6.76 -8.18 5.09
N ALA A 277 6.48 -7.10 4.37
CA ALA A 277 7.26 -6.60 3.25
C ALA A 277 7.28 -5.07 3.27
N ARG A 278 8.31 -4.49 2.68
CA ARG A 278 8.51 -3.05 2.63
C ARG A 278 9.04 -2.64 1.26
N ILE A 279 8.40 -1.63 0.69
CA ILE A 279 8.80 -0.97 -0.55
C ILE A 279 9.17 0.47 -0.18
N ASP A 280 10.46 0.79 -0.22
CA ASP A 280 11.02 2.10 0.11
C ASP A 280 11.41 2.88 -1.17
N HIS A 281 11.66 2.20 -2.28
CA HIS A 281 12.25 2.80 -3.49
C HIS A 281 11.41 2.59 -4.76
N GLY A 282 10.84 1.40 -4.91
CA GLY A 282 9.99 1.01 -6.03
C GLY A 282 8.66 1.76 -6.05
N ASP A 283 7.99 1.67 -7.20
CA ASP A 283 6.60 2.09 -7.33
C ASP A 283 5.64 0.94 -6.94
N LEU A 284 4.33 1.13 -7.15
CA LEU A 284 3.33 0.12 -6.77
C LEU A 284 3.42 -1.17 -7.61
N THR A 285 4.13 -1.18 -8.75
CA THR A 285 4.35 -2.43 -9.50
C THR A 285 5.24 -3.41 -8.75
N ALA A 286 6.00 -2.94 -7.74
CA ALA A 286 6.75 -3.79 -6.83
C ALA A 286 5.90 -4.89 -6.18
N LEU A 287 4.61 -4.63 -5.94
CA LEU A 287 3.69 -5.62 -5.38
C LEU A 287 3.38 -6.75 -6.37
N LEU A 288 3.42 -6.49 -7.68
CA LEU A 288 3.29 -7.54 -8.69
C LEU A 288 4.57 -8.41 -8.72
N TYR A 289 5.74 -7.79 -8.69
CA TYR A 289 7.01 -8.53 -8.66
C TYR A 289 7.15 -9.38 -7.39
N ALA A 290 6.76 -8.85 -6.23
CA ALA A 290 6.72 -9.63 -4.99
C ALA A 290 5.86 -10.90 -5.15
N GLN A 291 4.71 -10.80 -5.83
CA GLN A 291 3.84 -11.93 -6.11
C GLN A 291 4.33 -12.84 -7.27
N GLY A 292 5.48 -12.52 -7.87
CA GLY A 292 6.09 -13.30 -8.94
C GLY A 292 5.49 -13.11 -10.31
N TYR A 293 4.80 -12.00 -10.56
CA TYR A 293 4.42 -11.61 -11.91
C TYR A 293 5.65 -11.11 -12.66
N ARG A 294 5.80 -11.54 -13.91
CA ARG A 294 6.79 -11.01 -14.85
C ARG A 294 6.21 -9.79 -15.57
N ARG A 295 7.07 -8.88 -16.06
CA ARG A 295 6.60 -7.66 -16.73
C ARG A 295 5.73 -7.93 -17.96
N ASP A 296 5.92 -9.07 -18.63
CA ASP A 296 5.13 -9.51 -19.78
C ASP A 296 3.75 -10.07 -19.39
N GLU A 297 3.49 -10.30 -18.10
CA GLU A 297 2.16 -10.65 -17.55
C GLU A 297 1.36 -9.42 -17.12
N PHE A 298 1.95 -8.22 -17.11
CA PHE A 298 1.26 -7.02 -16.65
C PHE A 298 0.21 -6.57 -17.66
N VAL A 299 -0.93 -6.13 -17.15
CA VAL A 299 -2.00 -5.55 -17.94
C VAL A 299 -1.89 -4.03 -17.86
N GLU A 300 -1.67 -3.41 -19.01
CA GLU A 300 -1.70 -1.95 -19.15
C GLU A 300 -3.15 -1.45 -19.14
N ALA A 301 -3.40 -0.36 -18.41
CA ALA A 301 -4.73 0.15 -18.07
C ALA A 301 -5.18 1.34 -18.92
#